data_AF-A0A2J6WGG9-F1
#
_entry.id   AF-A0A2J6WGG9-F1
#
_cell.length_a   1.000
_cell.length_b   1.000
_cell.length_c   1.000
_cell.angle_alpha   90.00
_cell.angle_beta   90.00
_cell.angle_gamma   90.00
#
_symmetry.space_group_name_H-M   'P 1'
#
loop_
_entity.id
_entity.type
_entity.pdbx_description
1 polymer ?
#
loop_
_entity_poly.entity_id
_entity_poly.type
_entity_poly.pdbx_seq_one_letter_code
_entity_poly.pdbx_strand_id
1 'polypeptide(L)'
;MAENNTLIYYLDENNVILNTSEILAKQNICKNYFDFINDEMLKIILSRIFDSVRKKGSPFKTSYRCDNEDELRLYDLEITPMVNNILKLKHELVNTTKRATKLHFSSNSDIIFTMCAWCNKIKYRDIFIELEDAVNKMKLLEYNFLPKFSHGICPDCYTGLIKEIEEYERK
;
A
#
# COMPACT_ATOMS: atom_id res chain seq x y z
N MET A 1 16.62 -17.47 -5.89
CA MET A 1 16.57 -16.24 -6.69
C MET A 1 16.59 -15.10 -5.69
N ALA A 2 17.57 -14.19 -5.76
CA ALA A 2 17.60 -13.06 -4.82
C ALA A 2 16.32 -12.24 -5.03
N GLU A 3 15.45 -12.17 -4.01
CA GLU A 3 14.32 -11.24 -4.05
C GLU A 3 14.93 -9.85 -4.22
N ASN A 4 14.53 -9.18 -5.30
CA ASN A 4 14.93 -7.81 -5.52
C ASN A 4 14.18 -6.99 -4.47
N ASN A 5 14.84 -6.57 -3.39
CA ASN A 5 14.23 -5.82 -2.29
C ASN A 5 13.75 -4.42 -2.72
N THR A 6 13.83 -4.09 -4.00
CA THR A 6 13.45 -2.79 -4.54
C THR A 6 12.65 -2.96 -5.84
N LEU A 7 11.47 -2.34 -5.85
CA LEU A 7 10.61 -2.20 -7.01
C LEU A 7 10.52 -0.72 -7.40
N ILE A 8 10.81 -0.41 -8.65
CA ILE A 8 10.78 0.96 -9.18
C ILE A 8 9.72 1.05 -10.27
N TYR A 9 8.92 2.11 -10.23
CA TYR A 9 8.08 2.55 -11.34
C TYR A 9 8.48 3.95 -11.81
N TYR A 10 8.38 4.17 -13.11
CA TYR A 10 8.50 5.49 -13.73
C TYR A 10 7.13 5.86 -14.30
N LEU A 11 6.57 6.97 -13.83
CA LEU A 11 5.23 7.40 -14.20
C LEU A 11 5.31 8.71 -14.98
N ASP A 12 4.53 8.85 -16.06
CA ASP A 12 4.37 10.13 -16.75
C ASP A 12 3.47 11.10 -15.95
N GLU A 13 3.17 12.26 -16.54
CA GLU A 13 2.28 13.28 -15.95
C GLU A 13 0.84 12.80 -15.70
N ASN A 14 0.39 11.77 -16.43
CA ASN A 14 -0.93 11.16 -16.29
C ASN A 14 -0.92 9.92 -15.37
N ASN A 15 0.20 9.66 -14.69
CA ASN A 15 0.44 8.50 -13.83
C ASN A 15 0.47 7.16 -14.60
N VAL A 16 0.69 7.19 -15.91
CA VAL A 16 0.87 5.99 -16.74
C VAL A 16 2.28 5.44 -16.53
N ILE A 17 2.37 4.13 -16.34
CA ILE A 17 3.64 3.44 -16.13
C ILE A 17 4.43 3.41 -17.44
N LEU A 18 5.53 4.15 -17.49
CA LEU A 18 6.47 4.19 -18.60
C LEU A 18 7.47 3.04 -18.57
N ASN A 19 7.95 2.70 -17.36
CA ASN A 19 8.94 1.66 -17.16
C ASN A 19 8.94 1.16 -15.71
N THR A 20 9.57 0.02 -15.48
CA THR A 20 9.73 -0.57 -14.16
C THR A 20 11.02 -1.39 -14.05
N SER A 21 11.58 -1.49 -12.84
CA SER A 21 12.78 -2.30 -12.59
C SER A 21 12.51 -3.81 -12.59
N GLU A 22 11.27 -4.25 -12.41
CA GLU A 22 10.94 -5.65 -12.23
C GLU A 22 10.33 -6.27 -13.49
N ILE A 23 10.86 -7.43 -13.90
CA ILE A 23 10.44 -8.12 -15.13
C ILE A 23 8.95 -8.46 -15.08
N LEU A 24 8.46 -8.96 -13.94
CA LEU A 24 7.05 -9.33 -13.77
C LEU A 24 6.12 -8.10 -13.82
N ALA A 25 6.60 -6.93 -13.40
CA ALA A 25 5.83 -5.70 -13.46
C ALA A 25 5.79 -5.09 -14.88
N LYS A 26 6.58 -5.57 -15.85
CA LYS A 26 6.58 -5.02 -17.23
C LYS A 26 5.22 -5.14 -17.92
N GLN A 27 4.39 -6.11 -17.53
CA GLN A 27 3.01 -6.25 -18.01
C GLN A 27 2.08 -5.09 -17.60
N ASN A 28 2.57 -4.22 -16.70
CA ASN A 28 1.85 -3.05 -16.22
C ASN A 28 2.22 -1.77 -16.98
N ILE A 29 3.24 -1.82 -17.86
CA ILE A 29 3.61 -0.69 -18.73
C ILE A 29 2.39 -0.28 -19.57
N CYS A 30 2.25 1.04 -19.81
CA CYS A 30 1.12 1.68 -20.49
C CYS A 30 -0.23 1.63 -19.74
N LYS A 31 -0.29 1.11 -18.50
CA LYS A 31 -1.47 1.19 -17.64
C LYS A 31 -1.32 2.32 -16.62
N ASN A 32 -2.43 2.79 -16.07
CA ASN A 32 -2.37 3.78 -15.00
C ASN A 32 -1.91 3.10 -13.70
N TYR A 33 -1.01 3.74 -12.95
CA TYR A 33 -0.56 3.22 -11.66
C TYR A 33 -1.74 2.97 -10.69
N PHE A 34 -2.79 3.78 -10.75
CA PHE A 34 -3.98 3.63 -9.92
C PHE A 34 -4.89 2.48 -10.33
N ASP A 35 -4.72 1.86 -11.50
CA ASP A 35 -5.49 0.67 -11.91
C ASP A 35 -5.18 -0.55 -11.01
N PHE A 36 -4.05 -0.51 -10.30
CA PHE A 36 -3.60 -1.57 -9.40
C PHE A 36 -3.92 -1.30 -7.93
N ILE A 37 -4.59 -0.18 -7.64
CA ILE A 37 -4.99 0.20 -6.29
C ILE A 37 -6.51 0.07 -6.21
N ASN A 38 -7.00 -0.77 -5.29
CA ASN A 38 -8.45 -0.98 -5.16
C ASN A 38 -9.13 0.06 -4.26
N ASP A 39 -8.37 0.72 -3.38
CA ASP A 39 -8.92 1.67 -2.40
C ASP A 39 -8.96 3.09 -2.96
N GLU A 40 -10.16 3.67 -3.06
CA GLU A 40 -10.37 5.02 -3.60
C GLU A 40 -9.75 6.12 -2.72
N MET A 41 -9.79 5.96 -1.40
CA MET A 41 -9.18 6.92 -0.49
C MET A 41 -7.66 6.96 -0.64
N LEU A 42 -7.02 5.80 -0.80
CA LEU A 42 -5.60 5.70 -1.07
C LEU A 42 -5.23 6.33 -2.42
N LYS A 43 -6.05 6.15 -3.47
CA LYS A 43 -5.85 6.84 -4.75
C LYS A 43 -5.83 8.35 -4.56
N ILE A 44 -6.83 8.90 -3.85
CA ILE A 44 -6.92 10.35 -3.58
C ILE A 44 -5.68 10.86 -2.84
N ILE A 45 -5.24 10.14 -1.80
CA ILE A 45 -4.05 10.52 -1.02
C ILE A 45 -2.79 10.48 -1.89
N LEU A 46 -2.59 9.41 -2.66
CA LEU A 46 -1.43 9.28 -3.55
C LEU A 46 -1.46 10.30 -4.69
N SER A 47 -2.61 10.60 -5.27
CA SER A 47 -2.77 11.68 -6.25
C SER A 47 -2.30 13.02 -5.69
N ARG A 48 -2.74 13.38 -4.46
CA ARG A 48 -2.26 14.61 -3.81
C ARG A 48 -0.74 14.59 -3.60
N ILE A 49 -0.18 13.47 -3.15
CA ILE A 49 1.27 13.34 -2.99
C ILE A 49 1.98 13.54 -4.33
N PHE A 50 1.53 12.87 -5.39
CA PHE A 50 2.15 12.94 -6.72
C PHE A 50 2.11 14.36 -7.28
N ASP A 51 0.98 15.05 -7.16
CA ASP A 51 0.82 16.42 -7.60
C ASP A 51 1.72 17.38 -6.80
N SER A 52 1.77 17.22 -5.49
CA SER A 52 2.65 18.02 -4.62
C SER A 52 4.12 17.78 -4.94
N VAL A 53 4.52 16.53 -5.24
CA VAL A 53 5.90 16.21 -5.65
C VAL A 53 6.26 16.81 -7.00
N ARG A 54 5.39 16.71 -8.01
CA ARG A 54 5.61 17.35 -9.32
C ARG A 54 5.73 18.86 -9.19
N LYS A 55 4.82 19.49 -8.44
CA LYS A 55 4.78 20.94 -8.26
C LYS A 55 5.99 21.47 -7.52
N LYS A 56 6.43 20.78 -6.47
CA LYS A 56 7.50 21.24 -5.59
C LYS A 56 8.89 20.88 -6.12
N GLY A 57 9.05 19.77 -6.83
CA GLY A 57 10.33 19.36 -7.39
C GLY A 57 11.30 18.76 -6.36
N SER A 58 10.84 18.32 -5.19
CA SER A 58 11.65 17.60 -4.19
C SER A 58 11.08 16.23 -3.82
N PRO A 59 11.88 15.23 -3.42
CA PRO A 59 11.36 13.90 -3.06
C PRO A 59 10.41 13.90 -1.85
N PHE A 60 9.38 13.06 -1.90
CA PHE A 60 8.54 12.69 -0.75
C PHE A 60 8.89 11.27 -0.28
N LYS A 61 8.87 11.04 1.03
CA LYS A 61 9.18 9.74 1.64
C LYS A 61 8.14 9.39 2.70
N THR A 62 7.68 8.14 2.68
CA THR A 62 6.76 7.58 3.68
C THR A 62 6.94 6.06 3.74
N SER A 63 6.31 5.39 4.70
CA SER A 63 6.41 3.93 4.87
C SER A 63 5.03 3.30 4.96
N TYR A 64 4.88 2.09 4.44
CA TYR A 64 3.61 1.36 4.40
C TYR A 64 3.84 -0.15 4.55
N ARG A 65 2.77 -0.90 4.86
CA ARG A 65 2.80 -2.36 4.93
C ARG A 65 2.20 -2.99 3.68
N CYS A 66 2.85 -4.02 3.18
CA CYS A 66 2.35 -4.85 2.09
C CYS A 66 2.61 -6.30 2.45
N ASP A 67 1.83 -6.86 3.38
CA ASP A 67 2.11 -8.18 3.92
C ASP A 67 1.78 -9.30 2.91
N ASN A 68 2.26 -10.51 3.16
CA ASN A 68 1.80 -11.71 2.47
C ASN A 68 1.21 -12.72 3.50
N GLU A 69 0.90 -13.93 3.06
CA GLU A 69 0.29 -14.98 3.91
C GLU A 69 1.19 -15.44 5.07
N ASP A 70 2.51 -15.33 4.93
CA ASP A 70 3.50 -15.89 5.84
C ASP A 70 4.32 -14.80 6.57
N GLU A 71 4.26 -13.55 6.10
CA GLU A 71 5.17 -12.48 6.50
C GLU A 71 4.46 -11.13 6.64
N LEU A 72 4.85 -10.42 7.69
CA LEU A 72 4.65 -8.99 7.88
C LEU A 72 5.78 -8.26 7.16
N ARG A 73 5.46 -7.34 6.26
CA ARG A 73 6.45 -6.66 5.40
C ARG A 73 6.26 -5.14 5.47
N LEU A 74 7.32 -4.45 5.86
CA LEU A 74 7.38 -2.99 5.88
C LEU A 74 8.18 -2.49 4.67
N TYR A 75 7.59 -1.57 3.93
CA TYR A 75 8.21 -0.92 2.79
C TYR A 75 8.37 0.58 3.02
N ASP A 76 9.47 1.12 2.54
CA ASP A 76 9.62 2.55 2.30
C ASP A 76 9.19 2.88 0.87
N LEU A 77 8.46 3.97 0.72
CA LEU A 77 8.09 4.58 -0.55
C LEU A 77 8.79 5.93 -0.68
N GLU A 78 9.66 6.05 -1.66
CA GLU A 78 10.24 7.33 -2.09
C GLU A 78 9.66 7.71 -3.46
N ILE A 79 9.11 8.92 -3.56
CA ILE A 79 8.54 9.50 -4.78
C ILE A 79 9.41 10.69 -5.15
N THR A 80 10.18 10.54 -6.23
CA THR A 80 11.18 11.52 -6.66
C THR A 80 10.76 12.14 -7.98
N PRO A 81 10.67 13.49 -8.07
CA PRO A 81 10.36 14.15 -9.32
C PRO A 81 11.57 14.09 -10.26
N MET A 82 11.27 13.94 -11.54
CA MET A 82 12.25 13.92 -12.63
C MET A 82 11.92 14.98 -13.68
N VAL A 83 12.75 15.05 -14.72
CA VAL A 83 12.48 15.90 -15.88
C VAL A 83 11.14 15.55 -16.54
N ASN A 84 10.51 16.55 -17.17
CA ASN A 84 9.24 16.39 -17.90
C ASN A 84 8.08 15.84 -17.04
N ASN A 85 7.97 16.25 -15.77
CA ASN A 85 6.91 15.82 -14.84
C ASN A 85 6.84 14.30 -14.57
N ILE A 86 7.88 13.56 -14.95
CA ILE A 86 7.99 12.13 -14.65
C ILE A 86 8.21 11.96 -13.14
N LEU A 87 7.55 10.97 -12.56
CA LEU A 87 7.81 10.53 -11.19
C LEU A 87 8.54 9.20 -11.17
N LYS A 88 9.57 9.09 -10.35
CA LYS A 88 10.18 7.81 -9.97
C LYS A 88 9.64 7.39 -8.61
N LEU A 89 8.93 6.28 -8.57
CA LEU A 89 8.46 5.65 -7.34
C LEU A 89 9.43 4.51 -7.02
N LYS A 90 10.10 4.57 -5.87
CA LYS A 90 10.93 3.47 -5.35
C LYS A 90 10.25 2.89 -4.12
N HIS A 91 9.84 1.63 -4.22
CA HIS A 91 9.38 0.81 -3.11
C HIS A 91 10.55 -0.06 -2.64
N GLU A 92 10.93 0.05 -1.37
CA GLU A 92 12.07 -0.68 -0.81
C GLU A 92 11.62 -1.48 0.41
N LEU A 93 11.84 -2.79 0.38
CA LEU A 93 11.54 -3.68 1.51
C LEU A 93 12.55 -3.41 2.62
N VAL A 94 12.08 -2.83 3.72
CA VAL A 94 12.90 -2.43 4.87
C VAL A 94 12.99 -3.55 5.90
N ASN A 95 11.88 -4.23 6.15
CA ASN A 95 11.82 -5.27 7.16
C ASN A 95 10.80 -6.35 6.81
N THR A 96 11.15 -7.59 7.14
CA THR A 96 10.28 -8.75 7.01
C THR A 96 10.30 -9.54 8.31
N THR A 97 9.13 -9.89 8.84
CA THR A 97 9.00 -10.72 10.03
C THR A 97 7.99 -11.83 9.76
N LYS A 98 8.28 -13.06 10.18
CA LYS A 98 7.34 -14.18 10.04
C LYS A 98 6.08 -13.91 10.85
N ARG A 99 4.93 -14.24 10.27
CA ARG A 99 3.65 -14.21 10.99
C ARG A 99 3.62 -15.31 12.03
N ALA A 100 2.96 -15.02 13.15
CA ALA A 100 2.70 -16.02 14.19
C ALA A 100 1.69 -17.09 13.73
N THR A 101 0.85 -16.75 12.76
CA THR A 101 -0.20 -17.63 12.22
C THR A 101 -0.26 -17.48 10.72
N LYS A 102 -0.20 -18.61 10.01
CA LYS A 102 -0.39 -18.65 8.56
C LYS A 102 -1.87 -18.46 8.25
N LEU A 103 -2.17 -17.49 7.39
CA LEU A 103 -3.54 -17.16 7.01
C LEU A 103 -3.75 -17.49 5.53
N HIS A 104 -4.72 -18.36 5.25
CA HIS A 104 -5.08 -18.78 3.89
C HIS A 104 -6.32 -18.03 3.43
N PHE A 105 -6.16 -16.88 2.81
CA PHE A 105 -7.28 -16.07 2.36
C PHE A 105 -8.06 -16.80 1.26
N SER A 106 -9.34 -17.08 1.50
CA SER A 106 -10.21 -17.74 0.51
C SER A 106 -11.33 -16.81 0.07
N SER A 107 -11.62 -16.82 -1.22
CA SER A 107 -12.59 -15.91 -1.85
C SER A 107 -14.06 -16.33 -1.68
N ASN A 108 -14.32 -17.45 -0.99
CA ASN A 108 -15.64 -18.09 -0.91
C ASN A 108 -16.48 -17.68 0.31
N SER A 109 -16.12 -16.59 0.99
CA SER A 109 -16.88 -16.08 2.14
C SER A 109 -17.84 -14.95 1.74
N ASP A 110 -19.01 -14.94 2.38
CA ASP A 110 -19.96 -13.81 2.32
C ASP A 110 -19.64 -12.71 3.34
N ILE A 111 -18.68 -12.96 4.25
CA ILE A 111 -18.24 -12.00 5.26
C ILE A 111 -17.14 -11.12 4.66
N ILE A 112 -17.35 -9.81 4.67
CA ILE A 112 -16.40 -8.80 4.21
C ILE A 112 -15.86 -8.02 5.41
N PHE A 113 -14.57 -8.12 5.70
CA PHE A 113 -13.91 -7.20 6.64
C PHE A 113 -13.26 -6.04 5.89
N THR A 114 -13.07 -4.91 6.57
CA THR A 114 -12.30 -3.80 6.02
C THR A 114 -10.87 -3.87 6.52
N MET A 115 -9.91 -3.94 5.60
CA MET A 115 -8.48 -3.87 5.87
C MET A 115 -7.95 -2.50 5.47
N CYS A 116 -7.09 -1.91 6.30
CA CYS A 116 -6.40 -0.68 5.93
C CYS A 116 -5.41 -0.97 4.79
N ALA A 117 -5.56 -0.29 3.65
CA ALA A 117 -4.69 -0.43 2.49
C ALA A 117 -3.25 0.07 2.73
N TRP A 118 -3.00 0.75 3.85
CA TRP A 118 -1.70 1.30 4.20
C TRP A 118 -0.96 0.50 5.28
N CYS A 119 -1.66 0.05 6.32
CA CYS A 119 -1.04 -0.64 7.46
C CYS A 119 -1.53 -2.09 7.68
N ASN A 120 -2.45 -2.59 6.85
CA ASN A 120 -3.05 -3.92 6.92
C ASN A 120 -3.78 -4.27 8.23
N LYS A 121 -4.00 -3.29 9.12
CA LYS A 121 -4.90 -3.47 10.26
C LYS A 121 -6.33 -3.73 9.80
N ILE A 122 -7.06 -4.55 10.55
CA ILE A 122 -8.45 -4.91 10.27
C ILE A 122 -9.40 -4.11 11.13
N LYS A 123 -10.47 -3.62 10.51
CA LYS A 123 -11.58 -2.98 11.22
C LYS A 123 -12.33 -4.01 12.06
N TYR A 124 -12.31 -3.83 13.36
CA TYR A 124 -13.11 -4.56 14.33
C TYR A 124 -13.98 -3.56 15.10
N ARG A 125 -15.29 -3.58 14.83
CA ARG A 125 -16.22 -2.55 15.33
C ARG A 125 -15.76 -1.16 14.88
N ASP A 126 -15.45 -0.27 15.82
CA ASP A 126 -15.04 1.12 15.57
C ASP A 126 -13.53 1.33 15.62
N ILE A 127 -12.74 0.28 15.80
CA ILE A 127 -11.28 0.35 15.90
C ILE A 127 -10.59 -0.50 14.84
N PHE A 128 -9.35 -0.13 14.50
CA PHE A 128 -8.48 -0.94 13.65
C PHE A 128 -7.43 -1.65 14.51
N ILE A 129 -7.37 -2.96 14.41
CA ILE A 129 -6.48 -3.84 15.20
C ILE A 129 -5.61 -4.69 14.27
N GLU A 130 -4.54 -5.28 14.80
CA GLU A 130 -3.73 -6.20 14.01
C GLU A 130 -4.56 -7.40 13.53
N LEU A 131 -4.21 -7.92 12.36
CA LEU A 131 -4.94 -9.02 11.74
C LEU A 131 -4.96 -10.25 12.65
N GLU A 132 -3.84 -10.56 13.31
CA GLU A 132 -3.71 -11.65 14.26
C GLU A 132 -4.63 -11.47 15.48
N ASP A 133 -4.78 -10.24 15.97
CA ASP A 133 -5.73 -9.94 17.05
C ASP A 133 -7.18 -10.10 16.57
N ALA A 134 -7.48 -9.68 15.35
CA ALA A 134 -8.81 -9.84 14.74
C ALA A 134 -9.16 -11.32 14.58
N VAL A 135 -8.21 -12.13 14.09
CA VAL A 135 -8.35 -13.58 13.94
C VAL A 135 -8.71 -14.24 15.27
N ASN A 136 -8.02 -13.87 16.35
CA ASN A 136 -8.30 -14.39 17.68
C ASN A 136 -9.64 -13.89 18.24
N LYS A 137 -9.91 -12.58 18.19
CA LYS A 137 -11.12 -11.96 18.77
C LYS A 137 -12.40 -12.36 18.03
N MET A 138 -12.33 -12.53 16.73
CA MET A 138 -13.47 -12.92 15.89
C MET A 138 -13.54 -14.44 15.66
N LYS A 139 -12.59 -15.21 16.21
CA LYS A 139 -12.49 -16.66 16.03
C LYS A 139 -12.48 -17.09 14.55
N LEU A 140 -11.77 -16.33 13.70
CA LEU A 140 -11.83 -16.51 12.24
C LEU A 140 -11.33 -17.90 11.78
N LEU A 141 -10.43 -18.53 12.53
CA LEU A 141 -9.93 -19.88 12.23
C LEU A 141 -10.94 -20.98 12.58
N GLU A 142 -12.00 -20.68 13.34
CA GLU A 142 -13.10 -21.63 13.61
C GLU A 142 -14.06 -21.74 12.41
N TYR A 143 -13.96 -20.83 11.42
CA TYR A 143 -14.74 -20.89 10.19
C TYR A 143 -13.96 -21.62 9.09
N ASN A 144 -14.64 -22.49 8.33
CA ASN A 144 -14.06 -23.23 7.20
C ASN A 144 -13.74 -22.36 5.97
N PHE A 145 -13.96 -21.04 6.05
CA PHE A 145 -13.68 -20.08 5.00
C PHE A 145 -13.08 -18.81 5.61
N LEU A 146 -12.00 -18.28 5.01
CA LEU A 146 -11.51 -16.97 5.39
C LEU A 146 -12.36 -15.88 4.73
N PRO A 147 -12.55 -14.74 5.39
CA PRO A 147 -13.39 -13.65 4.90
C PRO A 147 -12.80 -12.95 3.68
N LYS A 148 -13.66 -12.30 2.91
CA LYS A 148 -13.26 -11.31 1.90
C LYS A 148 -12.76 -10.05 2.60
N PHE A 149 -11.84 -9.33 1.96
CA PHE A 149 -11.41 -8.01 2.43
C PHE A 149 -11.84 -6.93 1.44
N SER A 150 -12.63 -5.98 1.95
CA SER A 150 -12.67 -4.64 1.40
C SER A 150 -11.44 -3.88 1.87
N HIS A 151 -10.97 -2.93 1.06
CA HIS A 151 -9.90 -2.04 1.47
C HIS A 151 -10.48 -0.69 1.86
N GLY A 152 -9.84 -0.04 2.84
CA GLY A 152 -10.13 1.30 3.34
C GLY A 152 -8.85 1.95 3.85
N ILE A 153 -8.92 3.15 4.41
CA ILE A 153 -7.82 3.75 5.19
C ILE A 153 -8.29 3.96 6.63
N CYS A 154 -7.51 3.49 7.61
CA CYS A 154 -7.84 3.70 9.02
C CYS A 154 -7.59 5.17 9.44
N PRO A 155 -8.27 5.66 10.50
CA PRO A 155 -8.12 7.04 10.97
C PRO A 155 -6.67 7.43 11.30
N ASP A 156 -5.91 6.50 11.87
CA ASP A 156 -4.49 6.72 12.22
C ASP A 156 -3.64 6.96 10.97
N CYS A 157 -3.79 6.11 9.94
CA CYS A 157 -3.05 6.25 8.69
C CYS A 157 -3.50 7.49 7.91
N TYR A 158 -4.80 7.79 7.88
CA TYR A 158 -5.31 8.99 7.24
C TYR A 158 -4.68 10.25 7.88
N THR A 159 -4.78 10.36 9.21
CA THR A 159 -4.26 11.52 9.94
C THR A 159 -2.75 11.64 9.79
N GLY A 160 -2.02 10.53 9.87
CA GLY A 160 -0.57 10.50 9.69
C GLY A 160 -0.15 10.96 8.30
N LEU A 161 -0.75 10.41 7.24
CA LEU A 161 -0.41 10.74 5.86
C LEU A 161 -0.76 12.19 5.52
N ILE A 162 -1.92 12.69 5.93
CA ILE A 162 -2.29 14.09 5.70
C ILE A 162 -1.29 15.03 6.37
N LYS A 163 -0.89 14.74 7.60
CA LYS A 163 0.12 15.52 8.31
C LYS A 163 1.47 15.51 7.59
N GLU A 164 1.93 14.33 7.13
CA GLU A 164 3.17 14.19 6.35
C GLU A 164 3.12 15.03 5.06
N ILE A 165 1.99 15.00 4.36
CA ILE A 165 1.76 15.79 3.14
C ILE A 165 1.79 17.29 3.45
N GLU A 166 1.10 17.75 4.48
CA GLU A 166 1.07 19.18 4.86
C GLU A 166 2.44 19.69 5.33
N GLU A 167 3.21 18.85 6.03
CA GLU A 167 4.59 19.16 6.39
C GLU A 167 5.50 19.22 5.17
N TYR A 168 5.29 18.31 4.21
CA TYR A 168 5.99 18.33 2.94
C TYR A 168 5.66 19.57 2.11
N GLU A 169 4.39 19.96 2.00
CA GLU A 169 3.92 21.11 1.21
C GLU A 169 4.41 22.45 1.78
N ARG A 170 4.66 22.55 3.09
CA ARG A 170 5.14 23.77 3.76
C ARG A 170 6.65 24.01 3.66
N LYS A 171 7.44 22.94 3.53
CA LYS A 171 8.91 23.04 3.39
C LYS A 171 9.28 23.66 2.04
#